data_AF-A0A2K4X4S3-F1
#
_entry.id   AF-A0A2K4X4S3-F1
#
_cell.length_a   1.000
_cell.length_b   1.000
_cell.length_c   1.000
_cell.angle_alpha   90.00
_cell.angle_beta   90.00
_cell.angle_gamma   90.00
#
_symmetry.space_group_name_H-M   'P 1'
#
loop_
_entity.id
_entity.type
_entity.pdbx_description
1 polymer ?
#
loop_
_entity_poly.entity_id
_entity_poly.type
_entity_poly.pdbx_seq_one_letter_code
_entity_poly.pdbx_strand_id
1 'polypeptide(L)'
;MNLTLILANQFFDKTLNMKEYAMKHLNKALALIAIASSSAAFAASDFDSLDIDGSGTISPSEAAVDTDLMAEFIELDTDGSGELSKEEFSNY
;
A
#
# COMPACT_ATOMS: atom_id res chain seq x y z
N MET A 1 31.71 1.23 32.28
CA MET A 1 31.15 0.88 30.96
C MET A 1 31.51 2.01 30.01
N ASN A 2 32.33 1.75 28.98
CA ASN A 2 32.90 2.78 28.13
C ASN A 2 31.81 3.32 27.17
N LEU A 3 31.51 4.62 27.21
CA LEU A 3 30.46 5.27 26.42
C LEU A 3 30.64 4.99 24.91
N THR A 4 31.89 4.83 24.47
CA THR A 4 32.25 4.46 23.09
C THR A 4 31.75 3.08 22.68
N LEU A 5 31.69 2.11 23.61
CA LEU A 5 31.18 0.76 23.35
C LEU A 5 29.65 0.74 23.21
N ILE A 6 28.95 1.58 23.99
CA ILE A 6 27.49 1.70 23.93
C ILE A 6 27.08 2.29 22.58
N LEU A 7 27.72 3.38 22.15
CA LEU A 7 27.47 4.00 20.85
C LEU A 7 27.78 3.06 19.68
N ALA A 8 28.86 2.29 19.75
CA ALA A 8 29.18 1.29 18.72
C ALA A 8 28.12 0.18 18.62
N ASN A 9 27.60 -0.31 19.76
CA ASN A 9 26.53 -1.31 19.77
C ASN A 9 25.20 -0.74 19.25
N GLN A 10 24.85 0.49 19.62
CA GLN A 10 23.62 1.16 19.14
C GLN A 10 23.66 1.45 17.63
N PHE A 11 24.84 1.77 17.10
CA PHE A 11 25.03 2.00 15.67
C PHE A 11 24.97 0.69 14.87
N PHE A 12 25.49 -0.41 15.42
CA PHE A 12 25.46 -1.73 14.79
C PHE A 12 24.05 -2.35 14.78
N ASP A 13 23.25 -2.13 15.83
CA ASP A 13 21.84 -2.55 15.89
C ASP A 13 21.02 -1.87 14.78
N LYS A 14 21.23 -0.57 14.57
CA LYS A 14 20.55 0.21 13.52
C LYS A 14 20.87 -0.27 12.11
N THR A 15 22.10 -0.72 11.83
CA THR A 15 22.49 -1.21 10.50
C THR A 15 21.97 -2.62 10.20
N LEU A 16 21.74 -3.44 11.22
CA LEU A 16 21.12 -4.77 11.07
C LEU A 16 19.60 -4.67 10.84
N ASN A 17 18.90 -3.78 11.55
CA ASN A 17 17.44 -3.62 11.41
C ASN A 17 17.00 -3.04 10.05
N MET A 18 17.89 -2.38 9.31
CA MET A 18 17.57 -1.87 7.96
C MET A 18 17.36 -2.98 6.92
N LYS A 19 18.05 -4.14 7.07
CA LYS A 19 17.87 -5.27 6.15
C LYS A 19 16.54 -6.01 6.39
N GLU A 20 16.12 -6.07 7.65
CA GLU A 20 14.82 -6.65 8.02
C GLU A 20 13.66 -5.77 7.56
N TYR A 21 13.82 -4.44 7.61
CA TYR A 21 12.86 -3.47 7.08
C TYR A 21 12.69 -3.62 5.54
N ALA A 22 13.80 -3.78 4.81
CA ALA A 22 13.76 -3.99 3.36
C ALA A 22 13.09 -5.33 2.97
N MET A 23 13.32 -6.41 3.71
CA MET A 23 12.73 -7.73 3.43
C MET A 23 11.24 -7.82 3.80
N LYS A 24 10.80 -7.11 4.85
CA LYS A 24 9.37 -7.04 5.22
C LYS A 24 8.50 -6.35 4.17
N HIS A 25 9.07 -5.46 3.37
CA HIS A 25 8.35 -4.78 2.29
C HIS A 25 8.44 -5.50 0.94
N LEU A 26 9.52 -6.27 0.70
CA LEU A 26 9.69 -7.01 -0.55
C LEU A 26 8.79 -8.25 -0.66
N ASN A 27 8.45 -8.88 0.47
CA ASN A 27 7.60 -10.07 0.47
C ASN A 27 6.13 -9.78 0.09
N LYS A 28 5.65 -8.55 0.29
CA LYS A 28 4.29 -8.15 -0.09
C LYS A 28 4.09 -8.09 -1.61
N ALA A 29 5.10 -7.60 -2.34
CA ALA A 29 5.04 -7.45 -3.80
C ALA A 29 5.04 -8.80 -4.55
N LEU A 30 5.67 -9.84 -4.00
CA LEU A 30 5.75 -11.15 -4.65
C LEU A 30 4.43 -11.93 -4.60
N ALA A 31 3.63 -11.75 -3.54
CA ALA A 31 2.31 -12.37 -3.42
C ALA A 31 1.30 -11.79 -4.44
N LEU A 32 1.43 -10.49 -4.76
CA LEU A 32 0.54 -9.77 -5.68
C LEU A 32 0.61 -10.28 -7.13
N ILE A 33 1.80 -10.67 -7.60
CA ILE A 33 2.02 -11.14 -8.98
C ILE A 33 1.33 -12.50 -9.25
N ALA A 34 1.11 -13.32 -8.22
CA ALA A 34 0.49 -14.64 -8.38
C ALA A 34 -1.04 -14.57 -8.59
N ILE A 35 -1.70 -13.46 -8.23
CA ILE A 35 -3.17 -13.35 -8.25
C ILE A 35 -3.70 -12.79 -9.59
N ALA A 36 -2.88 -12.04 -10.33
CA ALA A 36 -3.30 -11.37 -11.57
C ALA A 36 -3.60 -12.30 -12.77
N SER A 37 -3.51 -13.63 -12.62
CA SER A 37 -3.74 -14.58 -13.73
C SER A 37 -5.20 -15.04 -13.87
N SER A 38 -6.14 -14.54 -13.06
CA SER A 38 -7.53 -15.03 -13.07
C SER A 38 -8.57 -13.92 -13.13
N SER A 39 -9.33 -13.95 -14.23
CA SER A 39 -10.66 -13.39 -14.47
C SER A 39 -10.82 -11.87 -14.65
N ALA A 40 -11.06 -11.53 -15.92
CA ALA A 40 -11.97 -10.48 -16.33
C ALA A 40 -13.34 -10.63 -15.64
N ALA A 41 -13.72 -9.66 -14.82
CA ALA A 41 -15.12 -9.34 -14.50
C ALA A 41 -15.18 -8.13 -13.56
N PHE A 42 -15.07 -6.89 -14.06
CA PHE A 42 -15.48 -5.73 -13.24
C PHE A 42 -16.19 -4.71 -14.12
N ALA A 43 -17.52 -4.81 -14.13
CA ALA A 43 -18.43 -3.73 -14.51
C ALA A 43 -19.08 -3.09 -13.27
N ALA A 44 -18.54 -3.40 -12.09
CA ALA A 44 -18.77 -2.74 -10.81
C ALA A 44 -17.53 -3.11 -9.99
N SER A 45 -16.52 -2.25 -10.04
CA SER A 45 -15.29 -2.36 -9.26
C SER A 45 -15.66 -2.06 -7.81
N ASP A 46 -16.21 -3.05 -7.10
CA ASP A 46 -16.50 -2.91 -5.67
C ASP A 46 -15.22 -2.54 -4.91
N PHE A 47 -15.31 -1.71 -3.88
CA PHE A 47 -14.17 -1.30 -3.05
C PHE A 47 -13.27 -2.48 -2.66
N ASP A 48 -13.86 -3.56 -2.18
CA ASP A 48 -13.14 -4.76 -1.73
C ASP A 48 -12.46 -5.52 -2.89
N SER A 49 -12.80 -5.22 -4.14
CA SER A 49 -12.14 -5.76 -5.35
C SER A 49 -10.97 -4.92 -5.83
N LEU A 50 -11.00 -3.61 -5.54
CA LEU A 50 -9.93 -2.68 -5.84
C LEU A 50 -8.87 -2.66 -4.72
N ASP A 51 -9.27 -2.84 -3.46
CA ASP A 51 -8.38 -3.00 -2.30
C ASP A 51 -7.73 -4.39 -2.33
N ILE A 52 -6.76 -4.56 -3.23
CA ILE A 52 -6.11 -5.85 -3.46
C ILE A 52 -5.16 -6.16 -2.30
N ASP A 53 -4.59 -5.13 -1.68
CA ASP A 53 -3.67 -5.30 -0.56
C ASP A 53 -4.36 -5.41 0.81
N GLY A 54 -5.67 -5.18 0.87
CA GLY A 54 -6.51 -5.29 2.06
C GLY A 54 -6.18 -4.23 3.11
N SER A 55 -5.71 -3.06 2.67
CA SER A 55 -5.35 -1.93 3.53
C SER A 55 -6.57 -1.21 4.11
N GLY A 56 -7.73 -1.35 3.47
CA GLY A 56 -8.95 -0.62 3.82
C GLY A 56 -9.01 0.77 3.19
N THR A 57 -8.13 1.08 2.25
CA THR A 57 -8.13 2.27 1.38
C THR A 57 -7.79 1.87 -0.05
N ILE A 58 -8.22 2.64 -1.05
CA ILE A 58 -7.80 2.45 -2.45
C ILE A 58 -6.64 3.37 -2.73
N SER A 59 -5.48 2.79 -3.00
CA SER A 59 -4.31 3.56 -3.42
C SER A 59 -4.45 4.04 -4.89
N PRO A 60 -3.70 5.05 -5.33
CA PRO A 60 -3.71 5.50 -6.74
C PRO A 60 -3.31 4.38 -7.71
N SER A 61 -2.53 3.40 -7.26
CA SER A 61 -2.12 2.26 -8.09
C SER A 61 -3.26 1.26 -8.29
N GLU A 62 -4.13 1.11 -7.30
CA GLU A 62 -5.33 0.29 -7.37
C GLU A 62 -6.44 1.02 -8.12
N ALA A 63 -6.61 2.32 -7.87
CA ALA A 63 -7.53 3.16 -8.63
C ALA A 63 -7.16 3.20 -10.12
N ALA A 64 -5.88 3.10 -10.48
CA ALA A 64 -5.44 3.06 -11.89
C ALA A 64 -5.98 1.85 -12.68
N VAL A 65 -6.50 0.81 -12.02
CA VAL A 65 -7.20 -0.30 -12.67
C VAL A 65 -8.50 0.18 -13.32
N ASP A 66 -9.11 1.23 -12.77
CA ASP A 66 -10.35 1.85 -13.24
C ASP A 66 -10.09 3.31 -13.66
N THR A 67 -10.19 3.56 -14.97
CA THR A 67 -9.89 4.88 -15.53
C THR A 67 -10.87 5.96 -15.09
N ASP A 68 -12.12 5.59 -14.80
CA ASP A 68 -13.16 6.54 -14.40
C ASP A 68 -12.95 6.91 -12.92
N LEU A 69 -12.68 5.90 -12.08
CA LEU A 69 -12.30 6.13 -10.68
C LEU A 69 -11.04 6.99 -10.56
N MET A 70 -10.03 6.73 -11.39
CA MET A 70 -8.78 7.50 -11.35
C MET A 70 -8.98 8.96 -11.81
N ALA A 71 -9.94 9.21 -12.70
CA ALA A 71 -10.29 10.56 -13.12
C ALA A 71 -10.96 11.36 -11.98
N GLU A 72 -11.79 10.69 -11.18
CA GLU A 72 -12.50 11.27 -10.04
C GLU A 72 -11.75 11.13 -8.72
N PHE A 73 -10.62 10.42 -8.67
CA PHE A 73 -9.85 10.13 -7.46
C PHE A 73 -9.51 11.38 -6.66
N ILE A 74 -9.07 12.44 -7.34
CA ILE A 74 -8.72 13.72 -6.70
C ILE A 74 -9.96 14.42 -6.15
N GLU A 75 -11.12 14.22 -6.78
CA GLU A 75 -12.39 14.81 -6.32
C GLU A 75 -12.99 14.01 -5.15
N LEU A 76 -12.78 12.69 -5.12
CA LEU A 76 -13.20 11.78 -4.07
C LEU A 76 -12.31 11.83 -2.82
N ASP A 77 -11.00 12.08 -2.99
CA ASP A 77 -10.02 12.29 -1.91
C ASP A 77 -10.24 13.67 -1.26
N THR A 78 -11.27 13.75 -0.44
CA THR A 78 -11.71 15.00 0.19
C THR A 78 -10.84 15.38 1.38
N ASP A 79 -10.20 14.40 2.01
CA ASP A 79 -9.30 14.61 3.15
C ASP A 79 -7.84 14.88 2.73
N GLY A 80 -7.50 14.64 1.47
CA GLY A 80 -6.19 14.89 0.89
C GLY A 80 -5.13 13.91 1.39
N SER A 81 -5.53 12.71 1.80
CA SER A 81 -4.64 11.65 2.27
C SER A 81 -3.83 11.04 1.13
N GLY A 82 -4.30 11.15 -0.11
CA GLY A 82 -3.71 10.52 -1.29
C GLY A 82 -4.17 9.07 -1.52
N GLU A 83 -5.18 8.61 -0.78
CA GLU A 83 -5.81 7.28 -0.87
C GLU A 83 -7.32 7.46 -0.68
N LEU A 84 -8.17 6.63 -1.31
CA LEU A 84 -9.62 6.70 -1.07
C LEU A 84 -10.02 5.78 0.06
N SER A 85 -10.56 6.35 1.12
CA SER A 85 -11.24 5.55 2.15
C SER A 85 -12.52 4.91 1.63
N LYS A 86 -13.04 3.90 2.36
CA LYS A 86 -14.32 3.27 2.02
C LYS A 86 -15.48 4.27 2.02
N GLU A 87 -15.40 5.26 2.89
CA GLU A 87 -16.38 6.34 2.99
C GLU A 87 -16.32 7.26 1.76
N GLU A 88 -15.11 7.62 1.32
CA GLU A 88 -14.90 8.45 0.12
C GLU A 88 -15.30 7.72 -1.16
N PHE A 89 -14.87 6.46 -1.29
CA PHE A 89 -15.28 5.60 -2.39
C PHE A 89 -16.79 5.37 -2.43
N SER A 90 -17.51 5.40 -1.30
CA SER A 90 -18.98 5.28 -1.31
C SER A 90 -19.69 6.46 -1.99
N ASN A 91 -18.99 7.56 -2.30
CA ASN A 91 -19.52 8.69 -3.05
C ASN A 91 -19.24 8.62 -4.57
N TYR A 92 -18.51 7.59 -5.02
CA TYR A 92 -18.29 7.22 -6.43
C TYR A 92 -19.47 6.39 -6.96
#